data_AF-K7RSN4-F1
#
_entry.id   AF-K7RSN4-F1
#
_cell.length_a   1.000
_cell.length_b   1.000
_cell.length_c   1.000
_cell.angle_alpha   90.00
_cell.angle_beta   90.00
_cell.angle_gamma   90.00
#
_symmetry.space_group_name_H-M   'P 1'
#
loop_
_entity.id
_entity.type
_entity.pdbx_description
1 polymer ?
#
loop_
_entity_poly.entity_id
_entity_poly.type
_entity_poly.pdbx_seq_one_letter_code
_entity_poly.pdbx_strand_id
1 'polypeptide(L)'
;MSQDGVVITPEVWASATDDDARDRLLAASMSPEEFASYQRGHQTRDEVDRLLSHSPPPAPATGPTYWMKLRSVAAAIRPRSRLTFWYGAEKGISHRHVDPLRLTRVRRHWYLDAWDFDKEAMRIFRIDRMAPPHVGDRLADPGPVPRWTPSDDFRAQVLNTGSRMAADLVLRSQDDDALARLPDVDGILDPIDWRTFGFTALVGDWRQLVAALATVDAAITVRGPDDFREYLTRAATRLATISGRTEEDTP
;
A
#
# COMPACT_ATOMS: atom_id res chain seq x y z
N MET A 1 26.07 15.98 -5.31
CA MET A 1 25.61 17.18 -4.55
C MET A 1 24.20 16.89 -4.14
N SER A 2 23.99 16.59 -2.85
CA SER A 2 22.68 16.27 -2.30
C SER A 2 21.75 17.48 -2.48
N GLN A 3 20.73 17.35 -3.33
CA GLN A 3 19.60 18.27 -3.33
C GLN A 3 18.78 17.91 -2.09
N ASP A 4 19.10 18.51 -0.95
CA ASP A 4 18.14 18.52 0.15
C ASP A 4 16.95 19.37 -0.28
N GLY A 5 15.97 18.70 -0.90
CA GLY A 5 14.73 19.31 -1.35
C GLY A 5 14.04 20.03 -0.19
N VAL A 6 13.55 21.24 -0.47
CA VAL A 6 12.82 22.05 0.49
C VAL A 6 11.56 21.30 0.91
N VAL A 7 11.39 21.08 2.21
CA VAL A 7 10.17 20.46 2.76
C VAL A 7 9.10 21.54 2.91
N ILE A 8 7.93 21.34 2.29
CA ILE A 8 6.83 22.30 2.29
C ILE A 8 5.87 21.94 3.43
N THR A 9 5.86 22.71 4.52
CA THR A 9 4.91 22.47 5.63
C THR A 9 3.50 22.96 5.27
N PRO A 10 2.44 22.47 5.96
CA PRO A 10 1.09 23.01 5.79
C PRO A 10 1.02 24.53 6.04
N GLU A 11 1.76 25.04 7.01
CA GLU A 11 1.81 26.47 7.32
C GLU A 11 2.47 27.28 6.19
N VAL A 12 3.58 26.78 5.65
CA VAL A 12 4.26 27.41 4.51
C VAL A 12 3.34 27.42 3.28
N TRP A 13 2.65 26.31 3.01
CA TRP A 13 1.69 26.22 1.90
C TRP A 13 0.50 27.16 2.07
N ALA A 14 -0.06 27.23 3.29
CA ALA A 14 -1.17 28.12 3.60
C ALA A 14 -0.80 29.61 3.46
N SER A 15 0.48 29.96 3.64
CA SER A 15 0.98 31.33 3.42
C SER A 15 1.03 31.73 1.94
N ALA A 16 1.04 30.77 1.01
CA ALA A 16 0.98 31.04 -0.42
C ALA A 16 -0.48 31.33 -0.82
N THR A 17 -0.79 32.61 -1.02
CA THR A 17 -2.16 33.08 -1.26
C THR A 17 -2.66 32.91 -2.69
N ASP A 18 -1.75 32.64 -3.63
CA ASP A 18 -2.05 32.50 -5.06
C ASP A 18 -1.31 31.31 -5.69
N ASP A 19 -1.64 31.07 -6.96
CA ASP A 19 -1.16 29.92 -7.72
C ASP A 19 0.32 30.03 -8.05
N ASP A 20 0.79 31.23 -8.39
CA ASP A 20 2.19 31.49 -8.71
C ASP A 20 3.11 31.31 -7.49
N ALA A 21 2.63 31.64 -6.29
CA ALA A 21 3.35 31.43 -5.04
C ALA A 21 3.47 29.94 -4.70
N ARG A 22 2.39 29.17 -4.90
CA ARG A 22 2.40 27.71 -4.75
C ARG A 22 3.34 27.05 -5.75
N ASP A 23 3.26 27.44 -7.02
CA ASP A 23 4.11 26.89 -8.07
C ASP A 23 5.60 27.20 -7.83
N ARG A 24 5.94 28.38 -7.30
CA ARG A 24 7.31 28.69 -6.86
C ARG A 24 7.79 27.81 -5.72
N LEU A 25 6.94 27.52 -4.73
CA LEU A 25 7.28 26.60 -3.65
C LEU A 25 7.53 25.19 -4.19
N LEU A 26 6.66 24.70 -5.08
CA LEU A 26 6.81 23.38 -5.70
C LEU A 26 8.08 23.31 -6.55
N ALA A 27 8.31 24.28 -7.43
CA ALA A 27 9.50 24.35 -8.30
C ALA A 27 10.82 24.37 -7.50
N ALA A 28 10.83 24.96 -6.30
CA ALA A 28 12.01 24.97 -5.43
C ALA A 28 12.28 23.62 -4.73
N SER A 29 11.31 22.71 -4.72
CA SER A 29 11.36 21.45 -3.97
C SER A 29 11.63 20.20 -4.84
N MET A 30 11.75 20.35 -6.16
CA MET A 30 11.80 19.24 -7.12
C MET A 30 12.67 19.56 -8.34
N SER A 31 12.95 18.55 -9.18
CA SER A 31 13.68 18.78 -10.44
C SER A 31 12.80 19.48 -11.51
N PRO A 32 13.39 20.15 -12.52
CA PRO A 32 12.63 20.77 -13.61
C PRO A 32 11.74 19.80 -14.39
N GLU A 33 12.14 18.53 -14.52
CA GLU A 33 11.36 17.49 -15.20
C GLU A 33 10.11 17.11 -14.39
N GLU A 34 10.27 17.01 -13.08
CA GLU A 34 9.17 16.75 -12.14
C GLU A 34 8.20 17.93 -12.09
N PHE A 35 8.71 19.16 -12.15
CA PHE A 35 7.88 20.36 -12.15
C PHE A 35 7.07 20.47 -13.45
N ALA A 36 7.70 20.15 -14.58
CA ALA A 36 6.99 20.03 -15.85
C ALA A 36 5.95 18.88 -15.82
N SER A 37 6.21 17.79 -15.09
CA SER A 37 5.25 16.69 -14.88
C SER A 37 4.01 17.14 -14.09
N TYR A 38 4.22 17.88 -12.99
CA TYR A 38 3.17 18.54 -12.21
C TYR A 38 2.34 19.52 -13.07
N GLN A 39 3.00 20.41 -13.82
CA GLN A 39 2.31 21.38 -14.69
C GLN A 39 1.51 20.71 -15.82
N ARG A 40 1.97 19.55 -16.33
CA ARG A 40 1.26 18.75 -17.34
C ARG A 40 0.15 17.85 -16.77
N GLY A 41 -0.11 17.90 -15.47
CA GLY A 41 -1.20 17.16 -14.82
C GLY A 41 -0.92 15.68 -14.56
N HIS A 42 0.36 15.25 -14.52
CA HIS A 42 0.68 13.89 -14.07
C HIS A 42 0.50 13.74 -12.54
N GLN A 43 0.61 14.84 -11.80
CA GLN A 43 0.06 15.00 -10.44
C GLN A 43 -0.75 16.29 -10.43
N THR A 44 -1.99 16.25 -9.95
CA THR A 44 -2.85 17.44 -10.00
C THR A 44 -2.60 18.34 -8.80
N ARG A 45 -2.70 19.66 -9.00
CA ARG A 45 -2.65 20.62 -7.90
C ARG A 45 -3.65 20.28 -6.80
N ASP A 46 -4.87 19.88 -7.17
CA ASP A 46 -5.92 19.47 -6.23
C ASP A 46 -5.50 18.28 -5.34
N GLU A 47 -4.58 17.41 -5.80
CA GLU A 47 -4.03 16.33 -4.97
C GLU A 47 -3.06 16.87 -3.94
N VAL A 48 -2.17 17.78 -4.33
CA VAL A 48 -1.22 18.44 -3.41
C VAL A 48 -1.95 19.31 -2.39
N ASP A 49 -2.94 20.08 -2.85
CA ASP A 49 -3.80 20.89 -2.00
C ASP A 49 -4.56 20.01 -1.00
N ARG A 50 -5.12 18.87 -1.44
CA ARG A 50 -5.77 17.93 -0.52
C ARG A 50 -4.83 17.38 0.54
N LEU A 51 -3.58 17.06 0.17
CA LEU A 51 -2.57 16.56 1.11
C LEU A 51 -2.15 17.60 2.14
N LEU A 52 -1.98 18.87 1.75
CA LEU A 52 -1.59 19.96 2.68
C LEU A 52 -2.76 20.45 3.52
N SER A 53 -3.99 20.31 3.01
CA SER A 53 -5.20 20.76 3.70
C SER A 53 -5.72 19.79 4.77
N HIS A 54 -5.28 18.53 4.74
CA HIS A 54 -5.76 17.51 5.68
C HIS A 54 -4.61 16.87 6.44
N SER A 55 -4.69 16.95 7.77
CA SER A 55 -3.99 15.97 8.61
C SER A 55 -4.55 14.58 8.25
N PRO A 56 -3.69 13.56 8.08
CA PRO A 56 -4.10 12.27 7.57
C PRO A 56 -5.25 11.71 8.41
N PRO A 57 -6.34 11.23 7.77
CA PRO A 57 -7.54 10.87 8.48
C PRO A 57 -7.25 9.74 9.50
N PRO A 58 -7.92 9.77 10.66
CA PRO A 58 -7.82 8.69 11.64
C PRO A 58 -8.42 7.37 11.13
N ALA A 59 -9.28 7.44 10.10
CA ALA A 59 -9.88 6.28 9.44
C ALA A 59 -9.14 5.94 8.13
N PRO A 60 -9.08 4.65 7.74
CA PRO A 60 -8.48 4.24 6.48
C PRO A 60 -9.23 4.84 5.30
N ALA A 61 -8.49 5.38 4.34
CA ALA A 61 -9.06 5.87 3.09
C ALA A 61 -9.59 4.70 2.26
N THR A 62 -10.77 4.84 1.66
CA THR A 62 -11.46 3.78 0.90
C THR A 62 -12.06 4.27 -0.43
N GLY A 63 -11.81 5.53 -0.80
CA GLY A 63 -12.35 6.11 -2.03
C GLY A 63 -11.62 5.67 -3.32
N PRO A 64 -12.18 5.95 -4.51
CA PRO A 64 -11.62 5.52 -5.80
C PRO A 64 -10.15 5.91 -6.02
N THR A 65 -9.77 7.14 -5.64
CA THR A 65 -8.37 7.62 -5.73
C THR A 65 -7.43 6.80 -4.84
N TYR A 66 -7.88 6.32 -3.69
CA TYR A 66 -7.05 5.48 -2.80
C TYR A 66 -6.74 4.13 -3.44
N TRP A 67 -7.76 3.47 -3.99
CA TRP A 67 -7.57 2.19 -4.69
C TRP A 67 -6.74 2.35 -5.96
N MET A 68 -6.92 3.46 -6.69
CA MET A 68 -6.05 3.81 -7.82
C MET A 68 -4.58 3.92 -7.40
N LYS A 69 -4.28 4.65 -6.32
CA LYS A 69 -2.91 4.73 -5.78
C LYS A 69 -2.35 3.36 -5.44
N LEU A 70 -3.12 2.55 -4.72
CA LEU A 70 -2.68 1.21 -4.31
C LEU A 70 -2.40 0.31 -5.53
N ARG A 71 -3.25 0.37 -6.56
CA ARG A 71 -3.04 -0.33 -7.84
C ARG A 71 -1.76 0.11 -8.54
N SER A 72 -1.54 1.42 -8.68
CA SER A 72 -0.34 1.95 -9.33
C SER A 72 0.93 1.49 -8.61
N VAL A 73 0.92 1.50 -7.27
CA VAL A 73 2.05 0.99 -6.47
C VAL A 73 2.23 -0.51 -6.66
N ALA A 74 1.15 -1.30 -6.55
CA ALA A 74 1.21 -2.76 -6.73
C ALA A 74 1.75 -3.15 -8.11
N ALA A 75 1.32 -2.44 -9.17
CA ALA A 75 1.77 -2.66 -10.53
C ALA A 75 3.27 -2.32 -10.73
N ALA A 76 3.81 -1.38 -9.95
CA ALA A 76 5.21 -0.95 -10.06
C ALA A 76 6.20 -1.86 -9.31
N ILE A 77 5.76 -2.58 -8.27
CA ILE A 77 6.63 -3.42 -7.42
C ILE A 77 7.36 -4.51 -8.22
N ARG A 78 6.61 -5.35 -8.96
CA ARG A 78 7.18 -6.50 -9.68
C ARG A 78 8.16 -6.10 -10.80
N PRO A 79 7.82 -5.15 -11.70
CA PRO A 79 8.78 -4.66 -12.69
C PRO A 79 9.88 -3.81 -12.06
N ARG A 80 9.77 -3.42 -10.78
CA ARG A 80 10.62 -2.41 -10.12
C ARG A 80 10.67 -1.12 -10.92
N SER A 81 9.49 -0.66 -11.31
CA SER A 81 9.33 0.65 -11.95
C SER A 81 9.46 1.74 -10.89
N ARG A 82 10.26 2.77 -11.18
CA ARG A 82 10.41 3.90 -10.27
C ARG A 82 9.07 4.53 -10.00
N LEU A 83 8.82 4.88 -8.74
CA LEU A 83 7.66 5.66 -8.36
C LEU A 83 8.10 7.07 -7.98
N THR A 84 7.34 8.03 -8.49
CA THR A 84 7.50 9.45 -8.16
C THR A 84 6.20 9.98 -7.60
N PHE A 85 6.22 10.58 -6.41
CA PHE A 85 5.01 11.13 -5.79
C PHE A 85 5.26 12.22 -4.75
N TRP A 86 4.30 13.12 -4.60
CA TRP A 86 4.15 13.92 -3.39
C TRP A 86 3.71 13.10 -2.18
N TYR A 87 4.36 13.35 -1.05
CA TYR A 87 4.08 12.68 0.21
C TYR A 87 3.95 13.67 1.37
N GLY A 88 2.80 13.65 2.04
CA GLY A 88 2.54 14.42 3.26
C GLY A 88 3.08 13.72 4.51
N ALA A 89 4.21 14.19 5.03
CA ALA A 89 4.73 13.80 6.33
C ALA A 89 4.33 14.81 7.41
N GLU A 90 4.54 14.46 8.69
CA GLU A 90 4.27 15.37 9.83
C GLU A 90 5.06 16.67 9.73
N LYS A 91 6.24 16.62 9.11
CA LYS A 91 7.10 17.79 8.90
C LYS A 91 6.78 18.56 7.62
N GLY A 92 5.73 18.17 6.87
CA GLY A 92 5.36 18.76 5.59
C GLY A 92 5.37 17.78 4.42
N ILE A 93 5.02 18.28 3.25
CA ILE A 93 5.12 17.59 1.98
C ILE A 93 6.55 17.59 1.46
N SER A 94 6.88 16.46 0.86
CA SER A 94 8.10 16.25 0.10
C SER A 94 7.79 15.50 -1.18
N HIS A 95 8.50 15.83 -2.25
CA HIS A 95 8.54 15.00 -3.44
C HIS A 95 9.46 13.79 -3.19
N ARG A 96 9.08 12.62 -3.72
CA ARG A 96 9.77 11.35 -3.43
C ARG A 96 10.02 10.57 -4.69
N HIS A 97 11.26 10.10 -4.83
CA HIS A 97 11.69 9.13 -5.84
C HIS A 97 12.05 7.83 -5.15
N VAL A 98 11.32 6.76 -5.48
CA VAL A 98 11.50 5.51 -4.76
C VAL A 98 11.54 4.29 -5.67
N ASP A 99 12.27 3.28 -5.23
CA ASP A 99 12.19 1.90 -5.73
C ASP A 99 11.19 1.11 -4.87
N PRO A 100 10.00 0.79 -5.40
CA PRO A 100 8.97 0.12 -4.62
C PRO A 100 9.33 -1.34 -4.37
N LEU A 101 9.30 -1.76 -3.10
CA LEU A 101 9.65 -3.13 -2.72
C LEU A 101 8.44 -3.96 -2.35
N ARG A 102 7.54 -3.42 -1.50
CA ARG A 102 6.43 -4.20 -0.97
C ARG A 102 5.29 -3.33 -0.47
N LEU A 103 4.09 -3.90 -0.45
CA LEU A 103 2.93 -3.32 0.21
C LEU A 103 2.62 -4.09 1.50
N THR A 104 2.46 -3.37 2.61
CA THR A 104 2.11 -3.93 3.91
C THR A 104 0.85 -3.24 4.43
N ARG A 105 -0.15 -4.00 4.85
CA ARG A 105 -1.36 -3.50 5.51
C ARG A 105 -1.22 -3.65 7.02
N VAL A 106 -1.33 -2.55 7.75
CA VAL A 106 -1.32 -2.57 9.22
C VAL A 106 -2.34 -1.61 9.80
N ARG A 107 -3.12 -2.06 10.78
CA ARG A 107 -4.18 -1.29 11.44
C ARG A 107 -5.10 -0.63 10.40
N ARG A 108 -5.43 -1.40 9.36
CA ARG A 108 -6.30 -1.01 8.22
C ARG A 108 -5.71 0.03 7.25
N HIS A 109 -4.48 0.50 7.43
CA HIS A 109 -3.80 1.37 6.47
C HIS A 109 -2.80 0.59 5.62
N TRP A 110 -2.68 0.98 4.34
CA TRP A 110 -1.65 0.47 3.45
C TRP A 110 -0.38 1.31 3.51
N TYR A 111 0.75 0.62 3.52
CA TYR A 111 2.10 1.18 3.56
C TYR A 111 2.92 0.59 2.42
N LEU A 112 3.68 1.45 1.73
CA LEU A 112 4.69 1.09 0.76
C LEU A 112 6.06 1.08 1.45
N ASP A 113 6.72 -0.07 1.44
CA ASP A 113 8.12 -0.22 1.77
C ASP A 113 8.95 0.04 0.51
N ALA A 114 9.86 1.02 0.55
CA ALA A 114 10.63 1.41 -0.62
C ALA A 114 12.02 1.94 -0.27
N TRP A 115 12.96 1.79 -1.20
CA TRP A 115 14.23 2.52 -1.13
C TRP A 115 14.00 3.93 -1.64
N ASP A 116 14.23 4.92 -0.77
CA ASP A 116 14.11 6.35 -1.11
C ASP A 116 15.44 6.82 -1.69
N PHE A 117 15.46 7.20 -2.97
CA PHE A 117 16.66 7.67 -3.66
C PHE A 117 17.12 9.03 -3.15
N ASP A 118 16.20 9.88 -2.70
CA ASP A 118 16.51 11.23 -2.20
C ASP A 118 17.18 11.15 -0.82
N LYS A 119 16.87 10.11 -0.05
CA LYS A 119 17.41 9.88 1.30
C LYS A 119 18.43 8.74 1.37
N GLU A 120 18.69 8.08 0.25
CA GLU A 120 19.61 6.94 0.15
C GLU A 120 19.39 5.91 1.26
N ALA A 121 18.12 5.64 1.56
CA ALA A 121 17.73 4.82 2.70
C ALA A 121 16.38 4.15 2.51
N MET A 122 16.17 3.05 3.22
CA MET A 122 14.86 2.41 3.32
C MET A 122 13.87 3.33 4.04
N ARG A 123 12.69 3.49 3.46
CA ARG A 123 11.57 4.24 4.04
C ARG A 123 10.24 3.56 3.81
N ILE A 124 9.28 3.97 4.63
CA ILE A 124 7.90 3.47 4.61
C ILE A 124 6.96 4.64 4.39
N PHE A 125 6.07 4.51 3.40
CA PHE A 125 5.14 5.56 2.99
C PHE A 125 3.71 5.07 3.16
N ARG A 126 2.88 5.78 3.93
CA ARG A 126 1.44 5.47 3.95
C ARG A 126 0.78 5.88 2.64
N ILE A 127 0.00 4.99 2.05
CA ILE A 127 -0.69 5.23 0.76
C ILE A 127 -1.73 6.36 0.86
N ASP A 128 -2.34 6.56 2.03
CA ASP A 128 -3.29 7.66 2.23
C ASP A 128 -2.63 9.05 2.17
N ARG A 129 -1.38 9.17 2.63
CA ARG A 129 -0.54 10.39 2.61
C ARG A 129 0.18 10.65 1.28
N MET A 130 0.01 9.76 0.30
CA MET A 130 0.62 9.84 -1.01
C MET A 130 -0.35 10.48 -2.02
N ALA A 131 0.12 11.39 -2.86
CA ALA A 131 -0.61 11.79 -4.08
C ALA A 131 -0.51 10.67 -5.13
N PRO A 132 -1.49 10.51 -6.04
CA PRO A 132 -1.40 9.61 -7.19
C PRO A 132 0.01 9.46 -7.78
N PRO A 133 0.66 8.30 -7.61
CA PRO A 133 2.05 8.18 -7.98
C PRO A 133 2.19 8.08 -9.50
N HIS A 134 3.23 8.72 -10.02
CA HIS A 134 3.70 8.51 -11.36
C HIS A 134 4.55 7.25 -11.42
N VAL A 135 4.25 6.36 -12.37
CA VAL A 135 5.03 5.16 -12.64
C VAL A 135 6.01 5.48 -13.75
N GLY A 136 7.28 5.58 -13.40
CA GLY A 136 8.37 5.80 -14.35
C GLY A 136 8.93 4.51 -14.92
N ASP A 137 10.13 4.64 -15.49
CA ASP A 137 10.83 3.53 -16.12
C ASP A 137 11.20 2.43 -15.11
N ARG A 138 11.34 1.23 -15.67
CA ARG A 138 11.92 0.08 -14.98
C ARG A 138 13.37 0.38 -14.59
N LEU A 139 13.75 0.02 -13.37
CA LEU A 139 15.13 0.10 -12.93
C LEU A 139 16.03 -0.83 -13.75
N ALA A 140 17.05 -0.24 -14.38
CA ALA A 140 18.01 -0.95 -15.24
C ALA A 140 18.92 -1.90 -14.44
N ASP A 141 19.33 -1.47 -13.23
CA ASP A 141 20.06 -2.28 -12.26
C ASP A 141 19.50 -1.97 -10.86
N PRO A 142 18.50 -2.72 -10.38
CA PRO A 142 17.93 -2.49 -9.07
C PRO A 142 18.87 -2.83 -7.90
N GLY A 143 20.08 -3.33 -8.19
CA GLY A 143 20.95 -3.94 -7.19
C GLY A 143 20.34 -5.20 -6.58
N PRO A 144 21.03 -5.87 -5.64
CA PRO A 144 20.38 -6.88 -4.83
C PRO A 144 19.27 -6.20 -4.05
N VAL A 145 18.02 -6.66 -4.22
CA VAL A 145 16.95 -6.33 -3.28
C VAL A 145 17.54 -6.65 -1.91
N PRO A 146 17.74 -5.66 -1.01
CA PRO A 146 18.14 -6.00 0.35
C PRO A 146 17.17 -7.08 0.78
N ARG A 147 17.64 -8.20 1.33
CA ARG A 147 16.74 -9.12 2.04
C ARG A 147 16.12 -8.29 3.13
N TRP A 148 14.99 -7.69 2.80
CA TRP A 148 14.38 -6.69 3.61
C TRP A 148 13.68 -7.48 4.70
N THR A 149 14.35 -7.57 5.83
CA THR A 149 13.64 -7.41 7.07
C THR A 149 13.13 -5.97 7.05
N PRO A 150 11.86 -5.71 7.41
CA PRO A 150 11.50 -4.36 7.85
C PRO A 150 12.57 -3.89 8.82
N SER A 151 12.84 -2.58 8.95
CA SER A 151 13.60 -2.17 10.12
C SER A 151 12.94 -2.86 11.32
N ASP A 152 13.71 -3.68 12.04
CA ASP A 152 13.15 -4.55 13.07
C ASP A 152 12.35 -3.70 14.06
N ASP A 153 12.76 -2.44 14.22
CA ASP A 153 12.10 -1.34 14.91
C ASP A 153 10.65 -1.05 14.44
N PHE A 154 10.33 -1.04 13.14
CA PHE A 154 8.96 -0.77 12.68
C PHE A 154 8.05 -2.00 12.77
N ARG A 155 8.55 -3.23 12.55
CA ARG A 155 7.80 -4.44 12.96
C ARG A 155 7.53 -4.39 14.47
N ALA A 156 8.55 -4.08 15.26
CA ALA A 156 8.46 -4.00 16.71
C ALA A 156 7.66 -2.79 17.23
N GLN A 157 7.30 -1.82 16.39
CA GLN A 157 6.48 -0.66 16.79
C GLN A 157 5.06 -0.72 16.23
N VAL A 158 4.89 -1.15 14.97
CA VAL A 158 3.60 -1.16 14.26
C VAL A 158 2.97 -2.55 14.23
N LEU A 159 3.77 -3.61 14.16
CA LEU A 159 3.31 -5.01 14.25
C LEU A 159 3.43 -5.61 15.65
N ASN A 160 3.95 -4.88 16.63
CA ASN A 160 4.04 -5.31 18.03
C ASN A 160 2.67 -5.34 18.69
N THR A 161 1.96 -6.43 18.39
CA THR A 161 0.59 -6.72 18.81
C THR A 161 0.45 -8.19 19.24
N GLY A 162 1.53 -8.79 19.73
CA GLY A 162 1.55 -10.18 20.20
C GLY A 162 1.85 -11.20 19.09
N SER A 163 1.82 -12.48 19.47
CA SER A 163 2.01 -13.61 18.55
C SER A 163 0.94 -13.58 17.46
N ARG A 164 1.34 -13.15 16.26
CA ARG A 164 0.45 -13.19 15.09
C ARG A 164 0.73 -14.45 14.30
N MET A 165 -0.31 -15.26 14.13
CA MET A 165 -0.29 -16.39 13.21
C MET A 165 -0.31 -15.84 11.78
N ALA A 166 0.44 -16.48 10.88
CA ALA A 166 0.58 -16.04 9.49
C ALA A 166 0.04 -17.11 8.53
N ALA A 167 -0.77 -16.71 7.54
CA ALA A 167 -1.27 -17.60 6.50
C ALA A 167 -1.03 -17.01 5.11
N ASP A 168 -0.49 -17.82 4.21
CA ASP A 168 -0.19 -17.43 2.85
C ASP A 168 -1.39 -17.73 1.95
N LEU A 169 -1.89 -16.68 1.31
CA LEU A 169 -3.01 -16.72 0.40
C LEU A 169 -2.55 -16.33 -0.99
N VAL A 170 -3.18 -16.93 -2.01
CA VAL A 170 -3.11 -16.46 -3.39
C VAL A 170 -4.51 -16.04 -3.79
N LEU A 171 -4.66 -14.77 -4.12
CA LEU A 171 -5.89 -14.21 -4.62
C LEU A 171 -5.80 -14.07 -6.13
N ARG A 172 -6.82 -14.56 -6.82
CA ARG A 172 -6.98 -14.36 -8.26
C ARG A 172 -8.30 -13.63 -8.49
N SER A 173 -8.22 -12.43 -9.05
CA SER A 173 -9.38 -11.65 -9.43
C SER A 173 -9.60 -11.70 -10.93
N GLN A 174 -10.86 -11.82 -11.35
CA GLN A 174 -11.25 -11.60 -12.75
C GLN A 174 -11.51 -10.11 -13.03
N ASP A 175 -11.79 -9.33 -11.98
CA ASP A 175 -12.05 -7.90 -12.03
C ASP A 175 -10.79 -7.07 -11.72
N ASP A 176 -10.78 -5.82 -12.19
CA ASP A 176 -9.70 -4.85 -11.96
C ASP A 176 -9.60 -4.35 -10.50
N ASP A 177 -10.49 -4.81 -9.61
CA ASP A 177 -10.56 -4.38 -8.19
C ASP A 177 -10.14 -5.47 -7.17
N ALA A 178 -9.23 -6.36 -7.58
CA ALA A 178 -8.69 -7.44 -6.76
C ALA A 178 -8.25 -7.00 -5.34
N LEU A 179 -7.66 -5.80 -5.25
CA LEU A 179 -7.13 -5.25 -4.00
C LEU A 179 -8.23 -4.79 -3.04
N ALA A 180 -9.35 -4.29 -3.57
CA ALA A 180 -10.53 -3.96 -2.75
C ALA A 180 -11.20 -5.21 -2.17
N ARG A 181 -10.95 -6.37 -2.77
CA ARG A 181 -11.45 -7.68 -2.33
C ARG A 181 -10.47 -8.41 -1.38
N LEU A 182 -9.39 -7.77 -0.93
CA LEU A 182 -8.50 -8.40 0.06
C LEU A 182 -9.20 -8.56 1.42
N PRO A 183 -8.93 -9.65 2.17
CA PRO A 183 -9.52 -9.84 3.50
C PRO A 183 -9.19 -8.65 4.41
N ASP A 184 -10.14 -8.20 5.25
CA ASP A 184 -9.95 -7.08 6.20
C ASP A 184 -9.10 -7.51 7.42
N VAL A 185 -7.85 -7.88 7.15
CA VAL A 185 -6.85 -8.25 8.14
C VAL A 185 -5.52 -7.57 7.84
N ASP A 186 -4.67 -7.45 8.85
CA ASP A 186 -3.29 -7.03 8.65
C ASP A 186 -2.57 -8.04 7.76
N GLY A 187 -1.62 -7.60 6.96
CA GLY A 187 -0.95 -8.52 6.07
C GLY A 187 0.03 -7.89 5.12
N ILE A 188 0.58 -8.73 4.26
CA ILE A 188 1.67 -8.40 3.37
C ILE A 188 1.22 -8.76 1.97
N LEU A 189 1.29 -7.81 1.04
CA LEU A 189 0.92 -8.02 -0.35
C LEU A 189 2.17 -8.16 -1.21
N ASP A 190 2.21 -9.23 -1.98
CA ASP A 190 3.25 -9.53 -2.97
C ASP A 190 2.61 -9.71 -4.37
N PRO A 191 2.74 -8.73 -5.27
CA PRO A 191 2.16 -8.80 -6.61
C PRO A 191 2.81 -9.92 -7.47
N ILE A 192 2.00 -10.93 -7.84
CA ILE A 192 2.46 -12.04 -8.69
C ILE A 192 2.26 -11.69 -10.17
N ASP A 193 1.13 -11.14 -10.53
CA ASP A 193 0.89 -10.58 -11.86
C ASP A 193 -0.23 -9.54 -11.77
N TRP A 194 -0.73 -9.08 -12.92
CA TRP A 194 -1.75 -8.05 -13.01
C TRP A 194 -3.13 -8.47 -12.46
N ARG A 195 -3.38 -9.77 -12.24
CA ARG A 195 -4.63 -10.33 -11.68
C ARG A 195 -4.42 -11.26 -10.48
N THR A 196 -3.18 -11.63 -10.20
CA THR A 196 -2.80 -12.58 -9.15
C THR A 196 -1.94 -11.91 -8.11
N PHE A 197 -2.35 -12.02 -6.85
CA PHE A 197 -1.64 -11.43 -5.72
C PHE A 197 -1.38 -12.48 -4.65
N GLY A 198 -0.13 -12.56 -4.20
CA GLY A 198 0.21 -13.20 -2.94
C GLY A 198 -0.19 -12.29 -1.78
N PHE A 199 -0.78 -12.85 -0.74
CA PHE A 199 -1.08 -12.12 0.48
C PHE A 199 -0.79 -12.97 1.71
N THR A 200 0.20 -12.57 2.51
CA THR A 200 0.43 -13.18 3.82
C THR A 200 -0.44 -12.45 4.84
N ALA A 201 -1.55 -13.08 5.23
CA ALA A 201 -2.45 -12.59 6.26
C ALA A 201 -1.83 -12.76 7.66
N LEU A 202 -1.97 -11.75 8.51
CA LEU A 202 -1.47 -11.71 9.88
C LEU A 202 -2.64 -11.52 10.84
N VAL A 203 -2.91 -12.53 11.67
CA VAL A 203 -4.05 -12.55 12.59
C VAL A 203 -3.64 -12.99 13.98
N GLY A 204 -4.40 -12.57 14.99
CA GLY A 204 -4.19 -13.05 16.36
C GLY A 204 -4.68 -14.49 16.57
N ASP A 205 -5.68 -14.91 15.78
CA ASP A 205 -6.25 -16.25 15.80
C ASP A 205 -6.88 -16.61 14.44
N TRP A 206 -7.06 -17.90 14.16
CA TRP A 206 -7.64 -18.36 12.89
C TRP A 206 -9.11 -18.05 12.70
N ARG A 207 -9.90 -17.85 13.75
CA ARG A 207 -11.32 -17.47 13.64
C ARG A 207 -11.45 -16.10 12.97
N GLN A 208 -10.56 -15.16 13.30
CA GLN A 208 -10.49 -13.85 12.65
C GLN A 208 -10.29 -14.00 11.13
N LEU A 209 -9.34 -14.85 10.70
CA LEU A 209 -9.06 -15.03 9.28
C LEU A 209 -10.23 -15.70 8.54
N VAL A 210 -10.85 -16.73 9.12
CA VAL A 210 -12.04 -17.37 8.53
C VAL A 210 -13.17 -16.37 8.35
N ALA A 211 -13.45 -15.54 9.36
CA ALA A 211 -14.49 -14.51 9.26
C ALA A 211 -14.20 -13.50 8.15
N ALA A 212 -12.95 -13.06 8.02
CA ALA A 212 -12.54 -12.14 6.96
C ALA A 212 -12.67 -12.77 5.57
N LEU A 213 -12.25 -14.03 5.40
CA LEU A 213 -12.37 -14.75 4.13
C LEU A 213 -13.83 -14.95 3.70
N ALA A 214 -14.74 -15.17 4.64
CA ALA A 214 -16.16 -15.34 4.35
C ALA A 214 -16.82 -14.08 3.76
N THR A 215 -16.21 -12.90 3.94
CA THR A 215 -16.70 -11.62 3.37
C THR A 215 -16.12 -11.30 1.99
N VAL A 216 -15.11 -12.06 1.55
CA VAL A 216 -14.42 -11.79 0.29
C VAL A 216 -15.11 -12.51 -0.85
N ASP A 217 -15.54 -11.75 -1.85
CA ASP A 217 -16.06 -12.26 -3.11
C ASP A 217 -14.92 -12.34 -4.15
N ALA A 218 -13.94 -13.21 -3.91
CA ALA A 218 -12.83 -13.47 -4.83
C ALA A 218 -12.35 -14.92 -4.74
N ALA A 219 -11.75 -15.44 -5.81
CA ALA A 219 -11.14 -16.76 -5.78
C ALA A 219 -9.84 -16.72 -4.95
N ILE A 220 -9.87 -17.31 -3.75
CA ILE A 220 -8.73 -17.40 -2.83
C ILE A 220 -8.26 -18.84 -2.72
N THR A 221 -6.94 -19.04 -2.83
CA THR A 221 -6.27 -20.31 -2.55
C THR A 221 -5.39 -20.16 -1.31
N VAL A 222 -5.55 -21.05 -0.32
CA VAL A 222 -4.67 -21.11 0.85
C VAL A 222 -3.41 -21.93 0.53
N ARG A 223 -2.23 -21.30 0.57
CA ARG A 223 -0.92 -21.93 0.34
C ARG A 223 -0.30 -22.52 1.60
N GLY A 224 -0.67 -22.03 2.76
CA GLY A 224 -0.26 -22.57 4.06
C GLY A 224 -0.59 -21.59 5.19
N PRO A 225 -0.29 -21.94 6.45
CA PRO A 225 0.21 -23.23 6.90
C PRO A 225 -0.89 -24.31 6.91
N ASP A 226 -0.51 -25.57 7.08
CA ASP A 226 -1.46 -26.70 7.13
C ASP A 226 -2.42 -26.59 8.32
N ASP A 227 -1.95 -26.11 9.47
CA ASP A 227 -2.78 -25.83 10.65
C ASP A 227 -3.95 -24.89 10.31
N PHE A 228 -3.73 -23.88 9.45
CA PHE A 228 -4.80 -22.99 9.02
C PHE A 228 -5.76 -23.70 8.06
N ARG A 229 -5.27 -24.54 7.15
CA ARG A 229 -6.11 -25.33 6.25
C ARG A 229 -7.02 -26.27 7.04
N GLU A 230 -6.48 -26.96 8.04
CA GLU A 230 -7.26 -27.85 8.91
C GLU A 230 -8.34 -27.07 9.66
N TYR A 231 -7.98 -25.92 10.23
CA TYR A 231 -8.93 -25.05 10.91
C TYR A 231 -10.04 -24.57 9.97
N LEU A 232 -9.69 -24.16 8.75
CA LEU A 232 -10.63 -23.72 7.72
C LEU A 232 -11.60 -24.84 7.32
N THR A 233 -11.11 -26.06 7.11
CA THR A 233 -11.95 -27.23 6.79
C THR A 233 -12.97 -27.48 7.91
N ARG A 234 -12.53 -27.50 9.17
CA ARG A 234 -13.43 -27.67 10.32
C ARG A 234 -14.47 -26.55 10.41
N ALA A 235 -14.07 -25.31 10.14
CA ALA A 235 -14.98 -24.18 10.14
C ALA A 235 -16.00 -24.27 9.00
N ALA A 236 -15.58 -24.68 7.80
CA ALA A 236 -16.45 -24.89 6.65
C ALA A 236 -17.50 -25.99 6.93
N THR A 237 -17.08 -27.15 7.44
CA THR A 237 -18.00 -28.23 7.85
C THR A 237 -19.03 -27.72 8.85
N ARG A 238 -18.58 -27.01 9.90
CA ARG A 238 -19.49 -26.45 10.90
C ARG A 238 -20.50 -25.47 10.29
N LEU A 239 -20.07 -24.61 9.38
CA LEU A 239 -20.96 -23.64 8.72
C LEU A 239 -21.96 -24.33 7.77
N ALA A 240 -21.55 -25.40 7.08
CA ALA A 240 -22.44 -26.21 6.25
C ALA A 240 -23.52 -26.92 7.09
N THR A 241 -23.13 -27.49 8.24
CA THR A 241 -24.09 -28.08 9.19
C THR A 241 -25.09 -27.04 9.69
N ILE A 242 -24.63 -25.83 10.04
CA ILE A 242 -25.50 -24.73 10.52
C ILE A 242 -26.49 -24.28 9.43
N SER A 243 -26.09 -24.28 8.16
CA SER A 243 -26.97 -23.89 7.06
C SER A 243 -27.98 -24.97 6.64
N GLY A 244 -27.90 -26.17 7.23
CA GLY A 244 -28.78 -27.29 6.92
C GLY A 244 -28.37 -28.11 5.69
N ARG A 245 -27.15 -27.91 5.14
CA ARG A 245 -26.60 -28.82 4.12
C ARG A 245 -25.98 -30.03 4.82
N THR A 246 -26.65 -31.17 4.74
CA THR A 246 -26.10 -32.49 5.09
C THR A 246 -25.29 -33.02 3.91
N GLU A 247 -24.24 -33.81 4.15
CA GLU A 247 -23.30 -34.34 3.13
C GLU A 247 -23.95 -35.15 1.97
N GLU A 248 -25.26 -35.38 2.00
CA GLU A 248 -26.00 -36.13 0.96
C GLU A 248 -26.37 -35.30 -0.29
N ASP A 249 -26.26 -33.97 -0.26
CA ASP A 249 -26.54 -33.12 -1.43
C ASP A 249 -25.25 -32.69 -2.17
N THR A 250 -24.60 -33.65 -2.83
CA THR A 250 -23.65 -33.36 -3.92
C THR A 250 -24.11 -34.14 -5.17
N PRO A 251 -24.47 -33.48 -6.29
CA PRO A 251 -24.75 -34.14 -7.55
C PRO A 251 -23.47 -34.70 -8.22
#